data_AF-A0A1E4R4N6-F1
#
_entry.id   AF-A0A1E4R4N6-F1
#
_cell.length_a   1.000
_cell.length_b   1.000
_cell.length_c   1.000
_cell.angle_alpha   90.00
_cell.angle_beta   90.00
_cell.angle_gamma   90.00
#
_symmetry.space_group_name_H-M   'P 1'
#
loop_
_entity.id
_entity.type
_entity.pdbx_description
1 polymer ?
#
loop_
_entity_poly.entity_id
_entity_poly.type
_entity_poly.pdbx_seq_one_letter_code
_entity_poly.pdbx_strand_id
1 'polypeptide(L)'
;MMNQEQFNAIKERVAKATQGPWEVAYDTDDREHVVDIWFDGEDNGHAKIHDNSFGNAPDNAKFISHAREDVPALVSEVERLQKLLDIEERNSSDHLKASTGLFKKVEILNSENSKFRKALEEIMEDQAPIMEGTEGWETRSYEIARKALGGEAHE
;
A
#
# COMPACT_ATOMS: atom_id res chain seq x y z
N MET A 1 6.38 -17.27 -2.11
CA MET A 1 6.27 -16.04 -2.93
C MET A 1 7.49 -16.00 -3.85
N MET A 2 7.32 -15.56 -5.10
CA MET A 2 8.44 -15.45 -6.04
C MET A 2 9.40 -14.36 -5.58
N ASN A 3 10.72 -14.62 -5.61
CA ASN A 3 11.73 -13.62 -5.24
C ASN A 3 12.14 -12.76 -6.45
N GLN A 4 12.92 -11.70 -6.20
CA GLN A 4 13.36 -10.78 -7.26
C GLN A 4 14.25 -11.44 -8.32
N GLU A 5 15.10 -12.39 -7.91
CA GLU A 5 15.98 -13.12 -8.81
C GLU A 5 15.18 -13.99 -9.79
N GLN A 6 14.19 -14.72 -9.29
CA GLN A 6 13.26 -15.51 -10.09
C GLN A 6 12.47 -14.63 -11.06
N PHE A 7 12.01 -13.46 -10.62
CA PHE A 7 11.31 -12.52 -11.47
C PHE A 7 12.20 -11.96 -12.58
N ASN A 8 13.43 -11.56 -12.25
CA ASN A 8 14.41 -11.10 -13.23
C ASN A 8 14.75 -12.19 -14.26
N ALA A 9 14.87 -13.45 -13.81
CA ALA A 9 15.09 -14.57 -14.70
C ALA A 9 13.90 -14.81 -15.66
N ILE A 10 12.65 -14.57 -15.23
CA ILE A 10 11.48 -14.60 -16.12
C ILE A 10 11.58 -13.47 -17.15
N LYS A 11 11.86 -12.24 -16.72
CA LYS A 11 12.03 -11.09 -17.62
C LYS A 11 13.09 -11.36 -18.69
N GLU A 12 14.22 -11.93 -18.31
CA GLU A 12 15.30 -12.27 -19.24
C GLU A 12 14.85 -13.33 -20.26
N ARG A 13 14.16 -14.39 -19.82
CA ARG A 13 13.61 -15.41 -20.74
C ARG A 13 12.59 -14.82 -21.71
N VAL A 14 11.75 -13.88 -21.24
CA VAL A 14 10.78 -13.18 -22.07
C VAL A 14 11.48 -12.29 -23.11
N ALA A 15 12.49 -11.51 -22.70
CA ALA A 15 13.22 -10.62 -23.60
C ALA A 15 14.04 -11.36 -24.67
N LYS A 16 14.52 -12.57 -24.37
CA LYS A 16 15.26 -13.41 -25.32
C LYS A 16 14.37 -14.17 -26.30
N ALA A 17 13.08 -14.29 -26.01
CA ALA A 17 12.16 -15.00 -26.89
C ALA A 17 11.78 -14.12 -28.10
N THR A 18 11.48 -14.76 -29.22
CA THR A 18 10.89 -14.08 -30.38
C THR A 18 9.58 -13.43 -29.98
N GLN A 19 9.36 -12.20 -30.45
CA GLN A 19 8.11 -11.48 -30.22
C GLN A 19 6.94 -12.19 -30.92
N GLY A 20 5.75 -12.06 -30.33
CA GLY A 20 4.50 -12.47 -30.98
C GLY A 20 4.05 -11.46 -32.04
N PRO A 21 2.94 -11.75 -32.76
CA PRO A 21 2.06 -12.90 -32.55
C PRO A 21 2.66 -14.19 -33.12
N TRP A 22 2.30 -15.31 -32.51
CA TRP A 22 2.60 -16.65 -33.01
C TRP A 22 1.30 -17.26 -33.53
N GLU A 23 1.30 -17.77 -34.76
CA GLU A 23 0.11 -18.34 -35.40
C GLU A 23 0.14 -19.86 -35.36
N VAL A 24 -0.99 -20.47 -35.02
CA VAL A 24 -1.12 -21.94 -34.98
C VAL A 24 -1.59 -22.44 -36.34
N ALA A 25 -0.80 -23.29 -36.99
CA ALA A 25 -1.18 -24.01 -38.19
C ALA A 25 -1.33 -25.52 -37.90
N TYR A 26 -2.34 -26.12 -38.50
CA TYR A 26 -2.62 -27.55 -38.39
C TYR A 26 -2.11 -28.25 -39.64
N ASP A 27 -1.20 -29.21 -39.46
CA ASP A 27 -0.85 -30.12 -40.54
C ASP A 27 -2.04 -31.09 -40.76
N THR A 28 -2.59 -31.08 -41.96
CA THR A 28 -3.74 -31.92 -42.33
C THR A 28 -3.32 -33.24 -42.97
N ASP A 29 -2.05 -33.42 -43.33
CA ASP A 29 -1.59 -34.57 -44.12
C ASP A 29 -0.97 -35.70 -43.27
N ASP A 30 -0.45 -35.40 -42.09
CA ASP A 30 0.16 -36.42 -41.24
C ASP A 30 -0.78 -36.94 -40.14
N ARG A 31 -1.04 -38.24 -40.21
CA ARG A 31 -1.46 -39.03 -39.06
C ARG A 31 -0.36 -38.93 -38.02
N GLU A 32 -0.55 -38.06 -37.03
CA GLU A 32 -0.06 -38.10 -35.64
C GLU A 32 0.36 -36.71 -35.16
N HIS A 33 -0.40 -36.14 -34.22
CA HIS A 33 0.13 -35.44 -33.05
C HIS A 33 1.07 -34.23 -33.24
N VAL A 34 1.15 -33.60 -34.41
CA VAL A 34 2.00 -32.43 -34.64
C VAL A 34 1.18 -31.17 -34.93
N VAL A 35 1.49 -30.08 -34.23
CA VAL A 35 0.96 -28.75 -34.52
C VAL A 35 2.12 -27.80 -34.80
N ASP A 36 2.04 -27.08 -35.92
CA ASP A 36 3.03 -26.07 -36.29
C ASP A 36 2.65 -24.72 -35.69
N ILE A 37 3.61 -24.04 -35.09
CA ILE A 37 3.48 -22.63 -34.71
C ILE A 37 4.39 -21.80 -35.60
N TRP A 38 3.79 -20.92 -36.39
CA TRP A 38 4.47 -19.96 -37.26
C TRP A 38 4.68 -18.64 -36.53
N PHE A 39 5.80 -17.98 -36.80
CA PHE A 39 6.05 -16.64 -36.29
C PHE A 39 6.89 -15.83 -37.27
N ASP A 40 6.60 -14.54 -37.34
CA ASP A 40 7.32 -13.62 -38.21
C ASP A 40 8.73 -13.37 -37.64
N GLY A 41 9.74 -13.73 -38.43
CA GLY A 41 11.16 -13.52 -38.16
C GLY A 41 11.93 -13.38 -39.48
N GLU A 42 13.24 -13.10 -39.42
CA GLU A 42 14.07 -12.85 -40.64
C GLU A 42 13.93 -13.93 -41.73
N ASP A 43 13.60 -15.17 -41.36
CA ASP A 43 13.45 -16.32 -42.28
C ASP A 43 12.07 -17.03 -42.24
N ASN A 44 11.02 -16.43 -41.66
CA ASN A 44 9.72 -17.10 -41.41
C ASN A 44 9.89 -18.46 -40.70
N GLY A 45 10.26 -18.41 -39.42
CA GLY A 45 10.47 -19.59 -38.61
C GLY A 45 9.16 -20.31 -38.25
N HIS A 46 9.23 -21.62 -38.14
CA HIS A 46 8.16 -22.42 -37.53
C HIS A 46 8.73 -23.30 -36.41
N ALA A 47 7.94 -23.49 -35.37
CA ALA A 47 8.22 -24.42 -34.28
C ALA A 47 7.20 -25.56 -34.31
N LYS A 48 7.69 -26.80 -34.38
CA LYS A 48 6.86 -28.01 -34.31
C LYS A 48 6.62 -28.41 -32.86
N ILE A 49 5.35 -28.53 -32.48
CA ILE A 49 4.95 -29.13 -31.21
C ILE A 49 4.51 -30.56 -31.49
N HIS A 50 5.31 -31.52 -31.02
CA HIS A 50 4.93 -32.92 -30.98
C HIS A 50 4.19 -33.18 -29.67
N ASP A 51 2.89 -33.44 -29.75
CA ASP A 51 2.05 -33.69 -28.60
C ASP A 51 1.29 -35.01 -28.73
N ASN A 52 1.85 -36.03 -28.08
CA ASN A 52 1.30 -37.38 -28.02
C ASN A 52 0.01 -37.48 -27.16
N SER A 53 -0.49 -36.37 -26.62
CA SER A 53 -1.82 -36.36 -26.00
C SER A 53 -2.88 -36.42 -27.11
N PHE A 54 -3.52 -37.58 -27.25
CA PHE A 54 -4.60 -37.80 -28.20
C PHE A 54 -5.73 -36.77 -27.97
N GLY A 55 -5.79 -35.74 -28.83
CA GLY A 55 -6.87 -34.74 -28.88
C GLY A 55 -6.54 -33.35 -28.34
N ASN A 56 -5.53 -33.16 -27.49
CA ASN A 56 -5.27 -31.85 -26.83
C ASN A 56 -4.18 -31.01 -27.52
N ALA A 57 -3.45 -31.56 -28.48
CA ALA A 57 -2.41 -30.87 -29.24
C ALA A 57 -2.85 -29.47 -29.76
N PRO A 58 -4.07 -29.30 -30.31
CA PRO A 58 -4.54 -27.99 -30.78
C PRO A 58 -4.65 -26.95 -29.67
N ASP A 59 -5.10 -27.33 -28.47
CA ASP A 59 -5.32 -26.41 -27.38
C ASP A 59 -4.01 -26.06 -26.65
N ASN A 60 -3.09 -27.02 -26.54
CA ASN A 60 -1.74 -26.76 -26.05
C ASN A 60 -0.98 -25.79 -26.96
N ALA A 61 -1.08 -25.95 -28.29
CA ALA A 61 -0.47 -25.03 -29.25
C ALA A 61 -1.07 -23.62 -29.14
N LYS A 62 -2.40 -23.50 -29.03
CA LYS A 62 -3.07 -22.21 -28.77
C LYS A 62 -2.56 -21.56 -27.48
N PHE A 63 -2.50 -22.31 -26.38
CA PHE A 63 -1.99 -21.80 -25.11
C PHE A 63 -0.55 -21.27 -25.25
N ILE A 64 0.34 -22.04 -25.88
CA ILE A 64 1.73 -21.64 -26.10
C ILE A 64 1.84 -20.40 -26.99
N SER A 65 1.01 -20.31 -28.04
CA SER A 65 0.96 -19.15 -28.92
C SER A 65 0.54 -17.88 -28.16
N HIS A 66 -0.54 -17.94 -27.38
CA HIS A 66 -1.01 -16.81 -26.58
C HIS A 66 -0.07 -16.45 -25.44
N ALA A 67 0.62 -17.42 -24.84
CA ALA A 67 1.60 -17.17 -23.78
C ALA A 67 2.72 -16.22 -24.22
N ARG A 68 2.99 -16.08 -25.52
CA ARG A 68 3.97 -15.13 -26.05
C ARG A 68 3.56 -13.68 -25.97
N GLU A 69 2.27 -13.40 -25.85
CA GLU A 69 1.73 -12.06 -25.64
C GLU A 69 1.31 -11.86 -24.18
N ASP A 70 0.67 -12.88 -23.60
CA ASP A 70 0.16 -12.84 -22.23
C ASP A 70 1.29 -12.72 -21.20
N VAL A 71 2.37 -13.49 -21.33
CA VAL A 71 3.46 -13.47 -20.34
C VAL A 71 4.18 -12.10 -20.31
N PRO A 72 4.58 -11.47 -21.43
CA PRO A 72 5.09 -10.10 -21.41
C PRO A 72 4.12 -9.08 -20.79
N ALA A 73 2.82 -9.19 -21.09
CA ALA A 73 1.81 -8.30 -20.51
C ALA A 73 1.72 -8.47 -18.98
N LEU A 74 1.69 -9.72 -18.51
CA LEU A 74 1.69 -10.04 -17.08
C LEU A 74 2.97 -9.57 -16.38
N VAL A 75 4.15 -9.74 -16.99
CA VAL A 75 5.41 -9.24 -16.45
C VAL A 75 5.36 -7.72 -16.29
N SER A 76 4.87 -7.00 -17.30
CA SER A 76 4.72 -5.54 -17.27
C SER A 76 3.78 -5.10 -16.14
N GLU A 77 2.69 -5.84 -15.94
CA GLU A 77 1.73 -5.57 -14.87
C GLU A 77 2.31 -5.84 -13.48
N VAL A 78 3.07 -6.93 -13.30
CA VAL A 78 3.77 -7.19 -12.03
C VAL A 78 4.77 -6.08 -11.72
N GLU A 79 5.54 -5.60 -12.70
CA GLU A 79 6.44 -4.47 -12.50
C GLU A 79 5.71 -3.19 -12.09
N ARG A 80 4.56 -2.91 -12.72
CA ARG A 80 3.71 -1.76 -12.40
C ARG A 80 3.20 -1.85 -10.96
N LEU A 81 2.71 -3.02 -10.55
CA LEU A 81 2.20 -3.28 -9.21
C LEU A 81 3.32 -3.19 -8.15
N GLN A 82 4.51 -3.71 -8.43
CA GLN A 82 5.67 -3.58 -7.54
C GLN A 82 6.03 -2.10 -7.31
N LYS A 83 6.07 -1.29 -8.37
CA LYS A 83 6.32 0.16 -8.26
C LYS A 83 5.25 0.88 -7.41
N LEU A 84 3.98 0.51 -7.56
CA LEU A 84 2.91 1.08 -6.75
C LEU A 84 3.03 0.68 -5.28
N LEU A 85 3.37 -0.58 -5.00
CA LEU A 85 3.56 -1.05 -3.64
C LEU A 85 4.72 -0.30 -2.95
N ASP A 86 5.84 -0.12 -3.64
CA ASP A 86 6.98 0.66 -3.13
C ASP A 86 6.59 2.11 -2.78
N ILE A 87 5.73 2.73 -3.58
CA ILE A 87 5.23 4.09 -3.32
C ILE A 87 4.34 4.10 -2.09
N GLU A 88 3.43 3.14 -1.98
CA GLU A 88 2.48 3.06 -0.87
C GLU A 88 3.17 2.77 0.45
N GLU A 89 4.19 1.90 0.46
CA GLU A 89 5.01 1.62 1.64
C GLU A 89 5.74 2.88 2.13
N ARG A 90 6.27 3.70 1.21
CA ARG A 90 6.89 4.99 1.57
C ARG A 90 5.87 5.96 2.14
N ASN A 91 4.71 6.11 1.50
CA ASN A 91 3.63 6.98 1.97
C ASN A 91 3.19 6.58 3.38
N SER A 92 2.99 5.29 3.61
CA SER A 92 2.63 4.73 4.91
C SER A 92 3.70 5.01 5.97
N SER A 93 4.98 4.82 5.62
CA SER A 93 6.11 5.13 6.50
C SER A 93 6.15 6.60 6.89
N ASP A 94 5.97 7.51 5.93
CA ASP A 94 5.99 8.94 6.18
C ASP A 94 4.79 9.41 6.99
N HIS A 95 3.61 8.84 6.72
CA HIS A 95 2.42 9.08 7.54
C HIS A 95 2.63 8.65 9.00
N LEU A 96 3.27 7.49 9.22
CA LEU A 96 3.58 7.00 10.56
C LEU A 96 4.55 7.91 11.30
N LYS A 97 5.60 8.42 10.62
CA LYS A 97 6.52 9.40 11.20
C LYS A 97 5.81 10.68 11.59
N ALA A 98 4.96 11.22 10.71
CA ALA A 98 4.19 12.43 10.97
C ALA A 98 3.26 12.24 12.18
N SER A 99 2.53 11.12 12.21
CA SER A 99 1.64 10.75 13.31
C SER A 99 2.41 10.65 14.65
N THR A 100 3.56 9.98 14.65
CA THR A 100 4.43 9.89 15.83
C THR A 100 4.89 11.27 16.32
N GLY A 101 5.21 12.18 15.40
CA GLY A 101 5.55 13.57 15.73
C GLY A 101 4.38 14.32 16.38
N LEU A 102 3.15 14.13 15.87
CA LEU A 102 1.95 14.71 16.46
C LEU A 102 1.68 14.17 17.87
N PHE A 103 1.84 12.86 18.10
CA PHE A 103 1.67 12.27 19.43
C PHE A 103 2.62 12.88 20.46
N LYS A 104 3.91 13.07 20.11
CA LYS A 104 4.86 13.76 20.99
C LYS A 104 4.42 15.19 21.30
N LYS A 105 3.86 15.91 20.33
CA LYS A 105 3.35 17.26 20.53
C LYS A 105 2.14 17.28 21.48
N VAL A 106 1.22 16.31 21.32
CA VAL A 106 0.08 16.15 22.23
C VAL A 106 0.55 15.84 23.65
N GLU A 107 1.55 15.00 23.82
CA GLU A 107 2.13 14.68 25.13
C GLU A 107 2.72 15.93 25.81
N ILE A 108 3.49 16.74 25.06
CA ILE A 108 4.02 18.01 25.56
C ILE A 108 2.89 18.95 25.98
N LEU A 109 1.89 19.15 25.12
CA LEU A 109 0.75 20.04 25.40
C LEU A 109 -0.04 19.56 26.62
N ASN A 110 -0.20 18.24 26.80
CA ASN A 110 -0.86 17.68 27.97
C ASN A 110 -0.04 17.94 29.25
N SER A 111 1.28 17.83 29.19
CA SER A 111 2.16 18.16 30.32
C SER A 111 2.07 19.64 30.69
N GLU A 112 2.07 20.54 29.70
CA GLU A 112 1.92 21.99 29.92
C GLU A 112 0.55 22.32 30.51
N ASN A 113 -0.54 21.77 29.96
CA ASN A 113 -1.88 21.93 30.49
C ASN A 113 -2.00 21.43 31.95
N SER A 114 -1.34 20.32 32.29
CA SER A 114 -1.30 19.82 33.67
C SER A 114 -0.63 20.82 34.62
N LYS A 115 0.51 21.40 34.20
CA LYS A 115 1.18 22.45 34.99
C LYS A 115 0.31 23.69 35.17
N PHE A 116 -0.37 24.14 34.11
CA PHE A 116 -1.29 25.28 34.21
C PHE A 116 -2.46 24.99 35.14
N ARG A 117 -3.07 23.80 35.05
CA ARG A 117 -4.15 23.40 35.96
C ARG A 117 -3.69 23.44 37.42
N LYS A 118 -2.52 22.87 37.71
CA LYS A 118 -1.95 22.89 39.06
C LYS A 118 -1.72 24.32 39.58
N ALA A 119 -1.17 25.21 38.74
CA ALA A 119 -0.96 26.61 39.15
C ALA A 119 -2.29 27.35 39.43
N LEU A 120 -3.35 27.03 38.68
CA LEU A 120 -4.68 27.58 38.95
C LEU A 120 -5.27 27.03 40.25
N GLU A 121 -5.07 25.75 40.55
CA GLU A 121 -5.46 25.14 41.83
C GLU A 121 -4.75 25.83 43.01
N GLU A 122 -3.43 26.07 42.92
CA GLU A 122 -2.66 26.79 43.94
C GLU A 122 -3.20 28.23 44.16
N ILE A 123 -3.54 28.95 43.08
CA ILE A 123 -4.18 30.29 43.19
C ILE A 123 -5.54 30.19 43.88
N MET A 124 -6.33 29.15 43.60
CA MET A 124 -7.63 28.96 44.24
C MET A 124 -7.49 28.64 45.73
N GLU A 125 -6.50 27.86 46.13
CA GLU A 125 -6.23 27.56 47.53
C GLU A 125 -5.78 28.83 48.29
N ASP A 126 -4.86 29.60 47.72
CA ASP A 126 -4.34 30.84 48.34
C ASP A 126 -5.39 31.94 48.47
N GLN A 127 -6.35 32.01 47.52
CA GLN A 127 -7.38 33.04 47.47
C GLN A 127 -8.77 32.52 47.85
N ALA A 128 -8.84 31.36 48.51
CA ALA A 128 -10.09 30.78 48.99
C ALA A 128 -10.83 31.80 49.89
N PRO A 129 -12.09 32.13 49.59
CA PRO A 129 -12.86 33.07 50.41
C PRO A 129 -13.05 32.51 51.83
N ILE A 130 -12.84 33.33 52.85
CA ILE A 130 -13.15 32.97 54.24
C ILE A 130 -14.67 33.09 54.41
N MET A 131 -15.38 31.97 54.34
CA MET A 131 -16.85 31.87 54.37
C MET A 131 -17.45 31.95 55.79
N GLU A 132 -16.91 32.78 56.68
CA GLU A 132 -17.54 33.05 57.99
C GLU A 132 -18.35 34.37 57.96
N GLY A 133 -19.65 34.25 57.75
CA GLY A 133 -20.65 35.21 58.24
C GLY A 133 -20.89 36.50 57.45
N THR A 134 -20.26 36.72 56.30
CA THR A 134 -20.59 37.86 55.41
C THR A 134 -20.66 37.38 53.95
N GLU A 135 -21.56 37.95 53.16
CA GLU A 135 -21.72 37.67 51.72
C GLU A 135 -20.35 37.67 51.04
N GLY A 136 -19.93 36.47 50.59
CA GLY A 136 -18.56 36.15 50.24
C GLY A 136 -18.07 36.94 49.03
N TRP A 137 -16.99 37.69 49.20
CA TRP A 137 -16.31 38.34 48.09
C TRP A 137 -15.25 37.37 47.54
N GLU A 138 -15.59 36.62 46.49
CA GLU A 138 -14.58 35.95 45.66
C GLU A 138 -13.64 37.03 45.09
N THR A 139 -12.32 36.81 45.16
CA THR A 139 -11.40 37.66 44.41
C THR A 139 -11.61 37.41 42.92
N ARG A 140 -11.40 38.45 42.09
CA ARG A 140 -11.48 38.31 40.62
C ARG A 140 -10.57 37.19 40.10
N SER A 141 -9.42 36.97 40.73
CA SER A 141 -8.48 35.92 40.34
C SER A 141 -8.99 34.52 40.69
N TYR A 142 -9.66 34.34 41.84
CA TYR A 142 -10.30 33.08 42.22
C TYR A 142 -11.43 32.73 41.23
N GLU A 143 -12.29 33.70 40.91
CA GLU A 143 -13.38 33.51 39.95
C GLU A 143 -12.87 33.10 38.56
N ILE A 144 -11.79 33.74 38.08
CA ILE A 144 -11.16 33.41 36.80
C ILE A 144 -10.56 31.99 36.82
N ALA A 145 -9.84 31.62 37.87
CA ALA A 145 -9.21 30.31 37.99
C ALA A 145 -10.26 29.18 38.04
N ARG A 146 -11.33 29.37 38.82
CA ARG A 146 -12.46 28.44 38.92
C ARG A 146 -13.13 28.22 37.57
N LYS A 147 -13.44 29.29 36.83
CA LYS A 147 -14.01 29.20 35.46
C LYS A 147 -13.07 28.49 34.49
N ALA A 148 -11.77 28.79 34.54
CA ALA A 148 -10.76 28.16 33.68
C ALA A 148 -10.60 26.65 33.92
N LEU A 149 -10.88 26.18 35.13
CA LEU A 149 -10.91 24.74 35.48
C LEU A 149 -12.26 24.06 35.16
N GLY A 150 -13.27 24.81 34.71
CA GLY A 150 -14.58 24.31 34.33
C GLY A 150 -15.64 24.37 35.45
N GLY A 151 -15.41 25.13 36.52
CA GLY A 151 -16.44 25.41 37.53
C GLY A 151 -17.48 26.42 37.04
N GLU A 152 -18.73 26.27 37.48
CA GLU A 152 -19.84 27.17 37.14
C GLU A 152 -19.65 28.56 37.76
N ALA A 153 -20.03 29.64 37.08
CA ALA A 153 -20.05 30.97 37.69
C ALA A 153 -21.16 31.05 38.74
N HIS A 154 -20.94 31.74 39.86
CA HIS A 154 -22.07 32.16 40.70
C HIS A 154 -22.72 33.38 40.02
N GLU A 155 -24.03 33.30 39.76
CA GLU A 155 -24.85 34.43 39.29
C GLU A 155 -25.08 35.47 40.39
#